data_AF-A0A1F3Y5F0-F1
#
_entry.id   AF-A0A1F3Y5F0-F1
#
_cell.length_a   1.000
_cell.length_b   1.000
_cell.length_c   1.000
_cell.angle_alpha   90.00
_cell.angle_beta   90.00
_cell.angle_gamma   90.00
#
_symmetry.space_group_name_H-M   'P 1'
#
loop_
_entity.id
_entity.type
_entity.pdbx_description
1 polymer ?
#
loop_
_entity_poly.entity_id
_entity_poly.type
_entity_poly.pdbx_seq_one_letter_code
_entity_poly.pdbx_strand_id
1 'polypeptide(L)' 'MKKIELEIAQAGAAIDLCRSTVLDAVELEMGDSPAWPPLRGRILRAFGDKGLTRRIIQILEEMGSNRGGVE' A
#
# COMPACT_ATOMS: atom_id res chain seq x y z
N MET A 1 9.81 -9.91 -17.42
CA MET A 1 9.15 -9.74 -16.11
C MET A 1 8.21 -10.91 -15.91
N LYS A 2 8.39 -11.68 -14.83
CA LYS A 2 7.47 -12.78 -14.50
C LYS A 2 6.13 -12.17 -14.09
N LYS A 3 5.01 -12.82 -14.43
CA LYS A 3 3.64 -12.33 -14.14
C LYS A 3 3.47 -11.86 -12.69
N ILE A 4 4.09 -12.56 -11.74
CA ILE A 4 4.05 -12.22 -10.32
C ILE A 4 4.75 -10.89 -9.96
N GLU A 5 5.85 -10.57 -10.64
CA GLU A 5 6.57 -9.30 -10.43
C GLU A 5 5.70 -8.12 -10.88
N LEU A 6 4.92 -8.32 -11.96
CA LEU A 6 3.95 -7.33 -12.44
C LEU A 6 2.80 -7.15 -11.44
N GLU A 7 2.25 -8.24 -10.90
CA GLU A 7 1.15 -8.19 -9.93
C GLU A 7 1.58 -7.51 -8.60
N ILE A 8 2.81 -7.78 -8.14
CA ILE A 8 3.40 -7.11 -6.98
C ILE A 8 3.56 -5.61 -7.24
N ALA A 9 4.10 -5.23 -8.40
CA ALA A 9 4.27 -3.83 -8.78
C ALA A 9 2.92 -3.09 -8.87
N GLN A 10 1.90 -3.73 -9.43
CA GLN A 10 0.54 -3.18 -9.53
C GLN A 10 -0.10 -3.00 -8.15
N ALA A 11 0.05 -3.97 -7.26
CA ALA A 11 -0.46 -3.87 -5.90
C ALA A 11 0.24 -2.74 -5.10
N GLY A 12 1.55 -2.60 -5.24
CA GLY A 12 2.30 -1.48 -4.67
C GLY A 12 1.78 -0.13 -5.18
N ALA A 13 1.61 0.01 -6.51
CA ALA A 13 1.08 1.23 -7.12
C ALA A 13 -0.34 1.57 -6.63
N ALA A 14 -1.21 0.57 -6.45
CA ALA A 14 -2.57 0.78 -5.93
C ALA A 14 -2.56 1.28 -4.47
N ILE A 15 -1.68 0.73 -3.63
CA ILE A 15 -1.52 1.18 -2.24
C ILE A 15 -1.00 2.62 -2.20
N ASP A 16 -0.01 2.94 -3.04
CA ASP A 16 0.55 4.28 -3.14
C ASP A 16 -0.49 5.30 -3.61
N LEU A 17 -1.33 4.94 -4.59
CA LEU A 17 -2.43 5.77 -5.06
C LEU A 17 -3.44 6.04 -3.94
N CYS A 18 -3.94 4.99 -3.28
CA CYS A 18 -4.88 5.13 -2.16
C CYS A 18 -4.31 6.03 -1.04
N ARG A 19 -3.02 5.86 -0.72
CA ARG A 19 -2.33 6.68 0.27
C ARG A 19 -2.27 8.14 -0.15
N SER A 20 -1.94 8.43 -1.42
CA SER A 20 -1.94 9.81 -1.94
C SER A 20 -3.33 10.40 -1.84
N THR A 21 -4.35 9.72 -2.36
CA THR A 21 -5.73 10.23 -2.36
C THR A 21 -6.24 10.57 -0.97
N VAL A 22 -5.97 9.73 0.04
CA VAL A 22 -6.38 10.03 1.42
C VAL A 22 -5.59 11.21 1.99
N LEU A 23 -4.28 11.28 1.74
CA LEU A 23 -3.47 12.41 2.21
C LEU A 23 -3.91 13.73 1.60
N ASP A 24 -4.11 13.75 0.28
CA ASP A 24 -4.51 14.95 -0.46
C ASP A 24 -5.89 15.44 0.00
N ALA A 25 -6.86 14.53 0.17
CA ALA A 25 -8.19 14.87 0.64
C ALA A 25 -8.18 15.42 2.07
N VAL A 26 -7.37 14.84 2.96
CA VAL A 26 -7.27 15.33 4.35
C VAL A 26 -6.49 16.65 4.40
N GLU A 27 -5.42 16.79 3.64
CA GLU A 27 -4.63 18.04 3.59
C GLU A 27 -5.46 19.22 3.08
N LEU A 28 -6.37 18.99 2.12
CA LEU A 28 -7.29 20.02 1.64
C LEU A 28 -8.18 20.57 2.76
N GLU A 29 -8.68 19.71 3.64
CA GLU A 29 -9.63 20.08 4.69
C GLU A 29 -8.96 20.66 5.95
N MET A 30 -7.72 20.25 6.23
CA MET A 30 -7.08 20.55 7.52
C MET A 30 -5.58 20.85 7.45
N GLY A 31 -5.03 21.14 6.27
CA GLY A 31 -3.61 21.42 6.07
C GLY A 31 -3.08 22.60 6.89
N ASP A 32 -3.93 23.60 7.14
CA ASP A 32 -3.61 24.77 7.98
C ASP A 32 -3.74 24.48 9.50
N SER A 33 -4.24 23.30 9.87
CA SER A 33 -4.40 22.93 11.27
C SER A 33 -3.04 22.59 11.90
N PRO A 34 -2.73 23.08 13.11
CA PRO A 34 -1.56 22.61 13.85
C PRO A 34 -1.60 21.10 14.17
N ALA A 35 -2.76 20.47 14.05
CA ALA A 35 -2.92 19.02 14.19
C ALA A 35 -2.55 18.23 12.92
N TRP A 36 -2.33 18.88 11.77
CA TRP A 36 -2.01 18.21 10.52
C TRP A 36 -0.69 17.44 10.56
N PRO A 37 0.46 18.01 10.97
CA PRO A 37 1.73 17.27 10.99
C PRO A 37 1.68 15.94 11.77
N PRO A 38 1.14 15.87 13.01
CA PRO A 38 1.03 14.60 13.71
C PRO A 38 -0.03 13.65 13.13
N LEU A 39 -1.11 14.16 12.52
CA LEU A 39 -2.10 13.34 11.83
C LEU A 39 -1.53 12.71 10.56
N ARG A 40 -0.85 13.49 9.72
CA ARG A 40 -0.15 13.03 8.52
C ARG A 40 0.80 11.88 8.85
N GLY A 41 1.57 12.01 9.93
CA GLY A 41 2.43 10.94 10.42
C GLY A 41 1.69 9.66 10.84
N ARG A 42 0.49 9.78 11.44
CA ARG A 42 -0.37 8.63 11.78
C ARG A 42 -0.96 7.98 10.53
N ILE A 43 -1.41 8.76 9.55
CA ILE A 43 -1.93 8.26 8.27
C ILE A 43 -0.83 7.51 7.51
N LEU A 44 0.36 8.11 7.40
CA LEU A 44 1.51 7.46 6.78
C LEU A 44 1.92 6.18 7.51
N ARG A 45 1.84 6.16 8.85
CA ARG A 45 2.05 4.92 9.62
C ARG A 45 0.95 3.90 9.41
N ALA A 46 -0.32 4.28 9.24
CA ALA A 46 -1.40 3.35 8.99
C ALA A 46 -1.31 2.71 7.60
N PHE A 47 -0.96 3.49 6.57
CA PHE A 47 -0.70 2.98 5.22
C PHE A 47 0.64 2.26 5.11
N GLY A 48 1.64 2.73 5.86
CA GLY A 48 3.00 2.20 5.87
C GLY A 48 3.24 1.16 6.95
N ASP A 49 2.24 0.79 7.75
CA ASP A 49 2.46 -0.16 8.83
C ASP A 49 2.87 -1.47 8.18
N LYS A 50 4.04 -1.95 8.63
CA LYS A 50 4.93 -2.92 7.98
C LYS A 50 4.30 -4.29 7.67
N GLY A 51 3.01 -4.45 7.98
CA GLY A 51 2.20 -5.60 7.66
C GLY A 51 1.58 -5.52 6.27
N LEU A 52 0.90 -4.45 5.87
CA LEU A 52 -0.05 -4.57 4.73
C LEU A 52 0.65 -4.80 3.38
N THR A 53 1.57 -3.92 2.98
CA THR A 53 2.33 -4.10 1.73
C THR A 53 3.11 -5.42 1.76
N ARG A 54 3.77 -5.73 2.87
CA ARG A 54 4.54 -6.98 3.04
C ARG A 54 3.64 -8.21 2.98
N ARG A 55 2.45 -8.16 3.57
CA ARG A 55 1.46 -9.23 3.59
C ARG A 55 0.84 -9.44 2.22
N ILE A 56 0.58 -8.36 1.49
CA ILE A 56 0.13 -8.43 0.09
C ILE A 56 1.21 -9.08 -0.78
N ILE A 57 2.47 -8.67 -0.63
CA ILE A 57 3.60 -9.31 -1.33
C ILE A 57 3.67 -10.80 -0.98
N GLN A 58 3.63 -11.15 0.30
CA GLN A 58 3.64 -12.56 0.74
C GLN A 58 2.48 -13.37 0.16
N ILE A 59 1.25 -12.84 0.19
CA ILE A 59 0.08 -13.54 -0.37
C ILE A 59 0.24 -13.73 -1.88
N LEU A 60 0.75 -12.73 -2.60
CA LEU A 60 1.04 -12.83 -4.03
C LEU A 60 2.10 -13.91 -4.29
N GLU A 61 3.21 -13.90 -3.56
CA GLU A 61 4.27 -14.92 -3.65
C GLU A 61 3.74 -16.34 -3.37
N GLU A 62 2.94 -16.52 -2.31
CA GLU A 62 2.30 -17.80 -1.96
C GLU A 62 1.37 -18.30 -3.07
N MET A 63 0.56 -17.42 -3.66
CA MET A 63 -0.33 -17.75 -4.78
C MET A 63 0.44 -18.08 -6.07
N GLY A 64 1.55 -17.40 -6.33
CA GLY A 64 2.43 -17.69 -7.46
C GLY A 64 3.10 -19.06 -7.33
N SER A 65 3.52 -19.43 -6.11
CA SER A 65 4.12 -20.73 -5.81
C SER A 65 3.11 -21.88 -5.94
N ASN A 66 1.89 -21.72 -5.42
CA ASN A 66 0.85 -22.76 -5.48
C ASN A 66 0.35 -23.09 -6.89
N ARG A 67 0.50 -22.18 -7.88
CA ARG A 67 0.11 -22.45 -9.27
C ARG A 67 1.09 -23.32 -10.05
N GLY A 68 2.29 -23.57 -9.53
CA GLY A 68 3.29 -24.45 -10.16
C GLY A 68 3.18 -25.93 -9.77
N GLY A 69 2.24 -26.29 -8.88
CA GLY A 69 2.07 -27.64 -8.34
C GLY A 69 0.83 -28.40 -8.85
N VAL A 70 0.15 -27.89 -9.88
CA VAL A 70 -0.90 -28.62 -10.57
C VAL A 70 -0.33 -29.00 -11.95
N GLU A 71 0.31 -30.16 -12.01
CA GLU A 71 0.60 -30.88 -13.25
C GLU A 71 -0.69 -31.31 -13.95
#